data_AF-A0A6S6U4I9-F1
#
_entry.id   AF-A0A6S6U4I9-F1
#
_cell.length_a   1.000
_cell.length_b   1.000
_cell.length_c   1.000
_cell.angle_alpha   90.00
_cell.angle_beta   90.00
_cell.angle_gamma   90.00
#
_symmetry.space_group_name_H-M   'P 1'
#
loop_
_entity.id
_entity.type
_entity.pdbx_description
1 polymer ?
#
loop_
_entity_poly.entity_id
_entity_poly.type
_entity_poly.pdbx_seq_one_letter_code
_entity_poly.pdbx_strand_id
1 'polypeptide(L)'
;MIKHLKIFFVFTLSLSALDNAYSDTVSQEVKKYDIENITYNVPEPSDPKALNAQKSELSTPLIVDDKVSTVNKKLKSHKDIKIFTSNEVEPINYTNTVSLNKLQVSEKKQKFFHMMLPAILIAKENLRLQRERVLVLTDTPVEQMDEDDIDFLETLYKRYKTKNIKKLANRLKTHPVSIILAQAAIESAWGESRFFKKGNNIFGMWSYNKNEPRMRALGTRNGKAIYVRKYANISDAIDHYFQVIGRGAYKSFRKQRNITDNPLVLVNYLVNYCELDNYPAKLKKFIVHNKLRKFDKFELTANY
;
A
#
# COMPACT_ATOMS: atom_id res chain seq x y z
N MET A 1 -1.06 7.16 26.50
CA MET A 1 -1.46 6.42 25.28
C MET A 1 -0.44 6.71 24.18
N ILE A 2 0.50 5.81 23.93
CA ILE A 2 1.65 6.09 23.04
C ILE A 2 1.22 5.91 21.57
N LYS A 3 1.04 7.03 20.85
CA LYS A 3 0.72 7.05 19.42
C LYS A 3 1.92 6.53 18.61
N HIS A 4 1.92 5.24 18.27
CA HIS A 4 2.99 4.56 17.53
C HIS A 4 2.72 4.52 16.02
N LEU A 5 2.80 5.67 15.35
CA LEU A 5 3.37 5.87 14.00
C LEU A 5 3.09 7.33 13.62
N LYS A 6 4.12 8.15 13.53
CA LYS A 6 3.98 9.54 13.06
C LYS A 6 4.49 9.55 11.64
N ILE A 7 3.61 9.57 10.64
CA ILE A 7 4.00 9.81 9.25
C ILE A 7 4.14 11.33 9.11
N PHE A 8 5.30 11.78 8.61
CA PHE A 8 5.53 13.21 8.38
C PHE A 8 4.95 13.54 7.01
N PHE A 9 3.86 14.30 6.97
CA PHE A 9 3.53 15.05 5.77
C PHE A 9 4.69 16.02 5.54
N VAL A 10 5.32 15.99 4.37
CA VAL A 10 6.37 16.96 4.04
C VAL A 10 5.70 18.31 3.88
N PHE A 11 5.63 19.08 4.96
CA PHE A 11 5.62 20.53 4.87
C PHE A 11 6.99 20.96 4.36
N THR A 12 7.12 21.14 3.04
CA THR A 12 8.10 22.09 2.54
C THR A 12 7.59 23.47 2.89
N LEU A 13 8.09 24.06 3.97
CA LEU A 13 7.98 25.49 4.16
C LEU A 13 8.79 26.18 3.05
N SER A 14 8.11 26.53 1.95
CA SER A 14 8.01 27.94 1.55
C SER A 14 6.67 28.40 2.09
N LEU A 15 6.72 29.08 3.23
CA LEU A 15 5.60 29.37 4.10
C LEU A 15 4.69 30.48 3.53
N SER A 16 3.40 30.37 3.85
CA SER A 16 2.37 31.42 3.98
C SER A 16 1.67 32.06 2.77
N ALA A 17 1.97 31.73 1.50
CA ALA A 17 1.20 32.29 0.36
C ALA A 17 0.56 31.25 -0.57
N LEU A 18 0.91 29.97 -0.43
CA LEU A 18 0.50 28.90 -1.37
C LEU A 18 -0.49 27.88 -0.77
N ASP A 19 -0.74 27.88 0.53
CA ASP A 19 -1.62 26.90 1.18
C ASP A 19 -3.11 27.20 0.96
N ASN A 20 -3.52 28.47 1.06
CA ASN A 20 -4.91 28.83 0.71
C ASN A 20 -5.12 28.74 -0.79
N ALA A 21 -4.21 29.25 -1.62
CA ALA A 21 -4.36 29.18 -3.07
C ALA A 21 -4.38 27.73 -3.59
N TYR A 22 -3.54 26.81 -3.13
CA TYR A 22 -3.58 25.42 -3.61
C TYR A 22 -4.80 24.64 -3.09
N SER A 23 -5.20 24.84 -1.83
CA SER A 23 -6.40 24.21 -1.26
C SER A 23 -7.69 24.80 -1.86
N ASP A 24 -7.71 26.10 -2.15
CA ASP A 24 -8.85 26.81 -2.75
C ASP A 24 -8.94 26.57 -4.24
N THR A 25 -7.82 26.47 -4.98
CA THR A 25 -7.82 26.10 -6.41
C THR A 25 -8.29 24.65 -6.59
N VAL A 26 -7.84 23.73 -5.72
CA VAL A 26 -8.37 22.36 -5.68
C VAL A 26 -9.86 22.35 -5.27
N SER A 27 -10.30 23.22 -4.37
CA SER A 27 -11.71 23.30 -3.97
C SER A 27 -12.61 24.01 -5.00
N GLN A 28 -12.08 24.94 -5.79
CA GLN A 28 -12.80 25.65 -6.86
C GLN A 28 -12.83 24.86 -8.18
N GLU A 29 -11.76 24.15 -8.55
CA GLU A 29 -11.77 23.22 -9.69
C GLU A 29 -12.70 22.02 -9.43
N VAL A 30 -12.85 21.59 -8.17
CA VAL A 30 -13.79 20.54 -7.76
C VAL A 30 -15.27 20.94 -7.93
N LYS A 31 -15.61 22.24 -7.93
CA LYS A 31 -16.98 22.70 -8.20
C LYS A 31 -17.36 22.69 -9.68
N LYS A 32 -16.40 22.52 -10.59
CA LYS A 32 -16.61 22.65 -12.05
C LYS A 32 -16.87 21.33 -12.77
N TYR A 33 -16.74 20.19 -12.08
CA TYR A 33 -17.01 18.88 -12.65
C TYR A 33 -18.28 18.30 -12.02
N ASP A 34 -19.36 18.29 -12.79
CA ASP A 34 -20.67 17.75 -12.40
C ASP A 34 -20.50 16.35 -11.80
N ILE A 35 -20.87 16.24 -10.52
CA ILE A 35 -20.97 14.98 -9.80
C ILE A 35 -22.42 14.52 -9.97
N GLU A 36 -22.67 13.59 -10.88
CA GLU A 36 -23.89 12.80 -10.78
C GLU A 36 -23.83 11.92 -9.53
N ASN A 37 -24.90 11.98 -8.73
CA ASN A 37 -25.07 11.20 -7.51
C ASN A 37 -25.16 9.71 -7.85
N ILE A 38 -24.05 8.98 -7.71
CA ILE A 38 -24.08 7.51 -7.72
C ILE A 38 -24.47 7.04 -6.32
N THR A 39 -25.75 6.70 -6.12
CA THR A 39 -26.24 5.94 -4.97
C THR A 39 -25.76 4.49 -5.06
N TYR A 40 -25.12 3.99 -4.01
CA TYR A 40 -24.73 2.59 -3.89
C TYR A 40 -25.64 1.89 -2.89
N ASN A 41 -26.40 0.89 -3.36
CA ASN A 41 -27.04 -0.07 -2.47
C ASN A 41 -25.95 -0.92 -1.79
N VAL A 42 -25.94 -0.91 -0.46
CA VAL A 42 -25.11 -1.79 0.37
C VAL A 42 -25.75 -3.18 0.33
N PRO A 43 -25.09 -4.23 -0.19
CA PRO A 43 -25.58 -5.59 -0.02
C PRO A 43 -25.46 -5.98 1.46
N GLU A 44 -26.48 -6.64 2.00
CA GLU A 44 -26.41 -7.23 3.33
C GLU A 44 -25.19 -8.16 3.47
N PRO A 45 -24.61 -8.29 4.68
CA PRO A 45 -23.45 -9.15 4.91
C PRO A 45 -23.77 -10.59 4.49
N SER A 46 -23.03 -11.10 3.51
CA SER A 46 -23.13 -12.49 3.10
C SER A 46 -22.73 -13.43 4.25
N ASP A 47 -23.50 -14.51 4.40
CA ASP A 47 -23.29 -15.60 5.34
C ASP A 47 -21.81 -16.06 5.32
N PRO A 48 -21.11 -16.07 6.47
CA PRO A 48 -19.71 -16.51 6.57
C PRO A 48 -19.42 -17.91 6.00
N LYS A 49 -20.45 -18.75 5.80
CA LYS A 49 -20.30 -20.09 5.22
C LYS A 49 -20.29 -20.15 3.69
N ALA A 50 -20.61 -19.06 2.98
CA ALA A 50 -20.63 -19.04 1.52
C ALA A 50 -19.26 -18.79 0.86
N LEU A 51 -18.20 -18.51 1.62
CA LEU A 51 -16.88 -18.13 1.08
C LEU A 51 -16.04 -19.33 0.55
N ASN A 52 -16.56 -20.56 0.60
CA ASN A 52 -15.83 -21.77 0.20
C ASN A 52 -16.28 -22.42 -1.11
N ALA A 53 -17.10 -21.74 -1.92
CA ALA A 53 -17.56 -22.29 -3.19
C ALA A 53 -17.47 -21.27 -4.33
N GLN A 54 -16.25 -20.86 -4.68
CA GLN A 54 -15.93 -20.29 -5.99
C GLN A 54 -14.43 -20.45 -6.25
N LYS A 55 -14.02 -21.70 -6.43
CA LYS A 55 -12.74 -22.05 -7.07
C LYS A 55 -13.00 -21.92 -8.57
N SER A 56 -12.86 -20.72 -9.14
CA SER A 56 -12.68 -20.61 -10.60
C SER A 56 -11.19 -20.82 -10.88
N GLU A 57 -10.89 -21.71 -11.81
CA GLU A 57 -9.57 -21.93 -12.38
C GLU A 57 -9.00 -20.61 -12.91
N LEU A 58 -8.30 -19.88 -12.05
CA LEU A 58 -7.47 -18.76 -12.43
C LEU A 58 -6.03 -19.23 -12.26
N SER A 59 -5.31 -19.25 -13.37
CA SER A 59 -3.93 -19.70 -13.45
C SER A 59 -3.09 -18.92 -12.41
N THR A 60 -2.40 -19.67 -11.54
CA THR A 60 -1.52 -19.09 -10.52
C THR A 60 -0.25 -18.52 -11.18
N PRO A 61 0.26 -17.35 -10.75
CA PRO A 61 1.56 -16.85 -11.17
C PRO A 61 2.66 -17.88 -10.89
N LEU A 62 3.79 -17.82 -11.62
CA LEU A 62 4.94 -18.67 -11.32
C LEU A 62 5.44 -18.36 -9.90
N ILE A 63 5.27 -19.33 -9.01
CA ILE A 63 5.66 -19.28 -7.60
C ILE A 63 6.97 -20.05 -7.45
N VAL A 64 7.98 -19.39 -6.87
CA VAL A 64 9.24 -19.98 -6.45
C VAL A 64 9.44 -19.64 -4.97
N ASP A 65 9.61 -20.64 -4.11
CA ASP A 65 9.84 -20.47 -2.67
C ASP A 65 8.84 -19.51 -1.97
N ASP A 66 7.54 -19.76 -2.13
CA ASP A 66 6.44 -18.93 -1.60
C ASP A 66 6.46 -17.46 -2.05
N LYS A 67 7.11 -17.18 -3.18
CA LYS A 67 7.18 -15.84 -3.78
C LYS A 67 6.89 -15.86 -5.26
N VAL A 68 6.28 -14.77 -5.71
CA VAL A 68 6.07 -14.44 -7.11
C VAL A 68 7.42 -14.22 -7.80
N SER A 69 7.64 -14.90 -8.92
CA SER A 69 8.73 -14.59 -9.85
C SER A 69 8.52 -13.20 -10.47
N THR A 70 9.59 -12.40 -10.56
CA THR A 70 9.49 -11.02 -11.07
C THR A 70 10.56 -10.72 -12.11
N VAL A 71 10.23 -9.81 -13.03
CA VAL A 71 11.17 -9.27 -14.01
C VAL A 71 11.67 -7.91 -13.56
N ASN A 72 12.96 -7.82 -13.25
CA ASN A 72 13.59 -6.56 -12.88
C ASN A 72 13.66 -5.60 -14.08
N LYS A 73 13.10 -4.40 -13.93
CA LYS A 73 13.14 -3.36 -14.97
C LYS A 73 13.64 -2.04 -14.41
N LYS A 74 14.72 -1.53 -14.98
CA LYS A 74 15.23 -0.18 -14.69
C LYS A 74 14.56 0.84 -15.61
N LEU A 75 14.02 1.90 -15.04
CA LEU A 75 13.40 3.01 -15.77
C LEU A 75 14.47 4.04 -16.16
N LYS A 76 14.62 4.30 -17.47
CA LYS A 76 15.45 5.40 -18.00
C LYS A 76 14.62 6.69 -18.09
N SER A 77 13.33 6.57 -18.40
CA SER A 77 12.39 7.69 -18.48
C SER A 77 10.96 7.27 -18.12
N HIS A 78 10.06 8.26 -18.02
CA HIS A 78 8.63 8.01 -17.82
C HIS A 78 8.00 7.17 -18.95
N LYS A 79 8.62 7.09 -20.14
CA LYS A 79 8.14 6.26 -21.26
C LYS A 79 8.30 4.77 -21.01
N ASP A 80 9.22 4.36 -20.13
CA ASP A 80 9.47 2.94 -19.83
C ASP A 80 8.43 2.33 -18.87
N ILE A 81 7.60 3.18 -18.25
CA ILE A 81 6.48 2.78 -17.40
C ILE A 81 5.41 2.18 -18.30
N LYS A 82 5.12 0.89 -18.08
CA LYS A 82 4.10 0.15 -18.83
C LYS A 82 2.72 0.62 -18.39
N ILE A 83 1.83 0.85 -19.35
CA ILE A 83 0.42 1.13 -19.09
C ILE A 83 -0.35 -0.18 -19.30
N PHE A 84 -1.11 -0.58 -18.29
CA PHE A 84 -1.91 -1.80 -18.29
C PHE A 84 -3.34 -1.43 -18.70
N THR A 85 -3.83 -1.99 -19.80
CA THR A 85 -5.18 -1.73 -20.33
C THR A 85 -6.18 -2.83 -19.97
N SER A 86 -5.68 -4.05 -19.70
CA SER A 86 -6.44 -5.14 -19.09
C SER A 86 -6.23 -5.16 -17.57
N ASN A 87 -7.01 -5.99 -16.88
CA ASN A 87 -6.85 -6.23 -15.44
C ASN A 87 -5.64 -7.14 -15.12
N GLU A 88 -4.95 -7.67 -16.13
CA GLU A 88 -3.77 -8.51 -15.96
C GLU A 88 -2.49 -7.66 -15.96
N VAL A 89 -1.67 -7.86 -14.94
CA VAL A 89 -0.46 -7.07 -14.70
C VAL A 89 0.76 -7.98 -14.68
N GLU A 90 1.73 -7.68 -15.51
CA GLU A 90 3.02 -8.38 -15.48
C GLU A 90 3.74 -8.11 -14.15
N PRO A 91 4.41 -9.11 -13.55
CA PRO A 91 5.14 -8.98 -12.28
C PRO A 91 6.46 -8.22 -12.48
N ILE A 92 6.39 -6.96 -12.92
CA ILE A 92 7.54 -6.10 -13.16
C ILE A 92 8.01 -5.50 -11.83
N ASN A 93 9.26 -5.75 -11.47
CA ASN A 93 9.92 -5.08 -10.36
C ASN A 93 10.69 -3.85 -10.87
N TYR A 94 10.09 -2.67 -10.73
CA TYR A 94 10.78 -1.42 -11.04
C TYR A 94 11.87 -1.11 -10.02
N THR A 95 13.12 -1.16 -10.46
CA THR A 95 14.30 -1.04 -9.58
C THR A 95 14.65 0.40 -9.19
N ASN A 96 14.03 1.38 -9.84
CA ASN A 96 14.17 2.80 -9.54
C ASN A 96 12.89 3.57 -9.89
N THR A 97 12.85 4.83 -9.48
CA THR A 97 11.80 5.78 -9.86
C THR A 97 12.32 6.77 -10.91
N VAL A 98 11.40 7.42 -11.63
CA VAL A 98 11.69 8.50 -12.57
C VAL A 98 10.78 9.69 -12.29
N SER A 99 11.25 10.90 -12.61
CA SER A 99 10.46 12.12 -12.43
C SER A 99 9.29 12.18 -13.42
N LEU A 100 8.10 12.58 -12.93
CA LEU A 100 6.89 12.75 -13.75
C LEU A 100 6.50 14.24 -13.90
N ASN A 101 7.31 15.16 -13.35
CA ASN A 101 7.00 16.58 -13.26
C ASN A 101 6.78 17.32 -14.58
N LYS A 102 7.36 16.82 -15.69
CA LYS A 102 7.26 17.48 -17.00
C LYS A 102 6.03 17.02 -17.81
N LEU A 103 5.22 16.13 -17.25
CA LEU A 103 4.05 15.57 -17.93
C LEU A 103 2.81 16.39 -17.64
N GLN A 104 1.84 16.31 -18.55
CA GLN A 104 0.50 16.82 -18.27
C GLN A 104 -0.10 16.10 -17.06
N VAL A 105 -0.98 16.78 -16.34
CA VAL A 105 -1.54 16.29 -15.07
C VAL A 105 -2.20 14.91 -15.23
N SER A 106 -2.98 14.70 -16.29
CA SER A 106 -3.63 13.41 -16.58
C SER A 106 -2.62 12.28 -16.81
N GLU A 107 -1.62 12.50 -17.66
CA GLU A 107 -0.58 11.52 -17.97
C GLU A 107 0.27 11.20 -16.73
N LYS A 108 0.63 12.22 -15.95
CA LYS A 108 1.37 12.06 -14.68
C LYS A 108 0.62 11.14 -13.73
N LYS A 109 -0.68 11.38 -13.51
CA LYS A 109 -1.51 10.56 -12.61
C LYS A 109 -1.58 9.11 -13.10
N GLN A 110 -1.81 8.90 -14.40
CA GLN A 110 -1.85 7.56 -14.99
C GLN A 110 -0.51 6.84 -14.80
N LYS A 111 0.60 7.44 -15.23
CA LYS A 111 1.93 6.84 -15.10
C LYS A 111 2.31 6.57 -13.65
N PHE A 112 1.95 7.46 -12.73
CA PHE A 112 2.16 7.21 -11.31
C PHE A 112 1.45 5.92 -10.86
N PHE A 113 0.15 5.77 -11.14
CA PHE A 113 -0.59 4.57 -10.72
C PHE A 113 -0.04 3.30 -11.37
N HIS A 114 0.26 3.32 -12.67
CA HIS A 114 0.77 2.15 -13.38
C HIS A 114 2.23 1.80 -13.02
N MET A 115 3.04 2.76 -12.57
CA MET A 115 4.36 2.48 -12.00
C MET A 115 4.26 1.78 -10.63
N MET A 116 3.26 2.14 -9.82
CA MET A 116 3.09 1.58 -8.48
C MET A 116 2.38 0.22 -8.48
N LEU A 117 1.49 0.00 -9.44
CA LEU A 117 0.58 -1.13 -9.47
C LEU A 117 1.28 -2.51 -9.42
N PRO A 118 2.31 -2.81 -10.23
CA PRO A 118 2.99 -4.10 -10.18
C PRO A 118 3.55 -4.42 -8.79
N ALA A 119 4.26 -3.46 -8.18
CA ALA A 119 4.84 -3.63 -6.84
C ALA A 119 3.77 -3.89 -5.77
N ILE A 120 2.59 -3.25 -5.89
CA ILE A 120 1.45 -3.49 -4.99
C ILE A 120 0.91 -4.90 -5.15
N LEU A 121 0.73 -5.37 -6.39
CA LEU A 121 0.16 -6.68 -6.66
C LEU A 121 1.14 -7.81 -6.28
N ILE A 122 2.44 -7.66 -6.57
CA ILE A 122 3.50 -8.59 -6.14
C ILE A 122 3.50 -8.74 -4.62
N ALA A 123 3.52 -7.63 -3.87
CA ALA A 123 3.50 -7.69 -2.42
C ALA A 123 2.21 -8.33 -1.89
N LYS A 124 1.06 -8.00 -2.49
CA LYS A 124 -0.22 -8.60 -2.10
C LYS A 124 -0.25 -10.10 -2.30
N GLU A 125 0.30 -10.57 -3.42
CA GLU A 125 0.32 -11.98 -3.78
C GLU A 125 1.30 -12.76 -2.90
N ASN A 126 2.51 -12.25 -2.66
CA ASN A 126 3.45 -12.84 -1.70
C ASN A 126 2.83 -12.98 -0.30
N LEU A 127 2.07 -11.97 0.15
CA LEU A 127 1.38 -12.02 1.43
C LEU A 127 0.20 -13.00 1.42
N ARG A 128 -0.47 -13.19 0.27
CA ARG A 128 -1.52 -14.20 0.11
C ARG A 128 -0.94 -15.61 0.28
N LEU A 129 0.14 -15.91 -0.44
CA LEU A 129 0.85 -17.20 -0.37
C LEU A 129 1.31 -17.51 1.06
N GLN A 130 2.02 -16.55 1.69
CA GLN A 130 2.44 -16.68 3.08
C GLN A 130 1.25 -16.92 4.02
N ARG A 131 0.13 -16.21 3.80
CA ARG A 131 -1.05 -16.37 4.64
C ARG A 131 -1.70 -17.73 4.47
N GLU A 132 -1.75 -18.27 3.25
CA GLU A 132 -2.28 -19.60 2.97
C GLU A 132 -1.46 -20.68 3.65
N ARG A 133 -0.13 -20.63 3.54
CA ARG A 133 0.77 -21.51 4.28
C ARG A 133 0.54 -21.42 5.79
N VAL A 134 0.46 -20.21 6.36
CA VAL A 134 0.15 -20.03 7.79
C VAL A 134 -1.22 -20.59 8.20
N LEU A 135 -2.22 -20.54 7.32
CA LEU A 135 -3.54 -21.09 7.60
C LEU A 135 -3.51 -22.63 7.62
N VAL A 136 -2.80 -23.26 6.68
CA VAL A 136 -2.56 -24.72 6.72
C VAL A 136 -1.88 -25.09 8.04
N LEU A 137 -0.79 -24.40 8.38
CA LEU A 137 -0.03 -24.65 9.61
C LEU A 137 -0.80 -24.32 10.90
N THR A 138 -1.95 -23.65 10.83
CA THR A 138 -2.78 -23.41 12.02
C THR A 138 -3.41 -24.69 12.55
N ASP A 139 -3.69 -25.65 11.67
CA ASP A 139 -4.32 -26.93 12.01
C ASP A 139 -3.33 -28.11 12.01
N THR A 140 -2.06 -27.86 11.64
CA THR A 140 -0.97 -28.85 11.71
C THR A 140 -0.43 -28.98 13.14
N PRO A 141 -0.36 -30.19 13.72
CA PRO A 141 0.36 -30.45 14.97
C PRO A 141 1.84 -30.08 14.88
N VAL A 142 2.43 -29.58 15.96
CA VAL A 142 3.83 -29.12 15.98
C VAL A 142 4.80 -30.25 15.61
N GLU A 143 4.48 -31.48 15.99
CA GLU A 143 5.27 -32.68 15.73
C GLU A 143 5.27 -33.09 14.24
N GLN A 144 4.35 -32.53 13.45
CA GLN A 144 4.25 -32.77 12.00
C GLN A 144 4.84 -31.64 11.17
N MET A 145 5.29 -30.55 11.79
CA MET A 145 5.96 -29.45 11.09
C MET A 145 7.42 -29.83 10.83
N ASP A 146 7.89 -29.60 9.60
CA ASP A 146 9.30 -29.75 9.26
C ASP A 146 10.13 -28.50 9.66
N GLU A 147 11.44 -28.56 9.43
CA GLU A 147 12.34 -27.45 9.76
C GLU A 147 12.02 -26.18 8.95
N ASP A 148 11.57 -26.33 7.70
CA ASP A 148 11.21 -25.19 6.84
C ASP A 148 9.94 -24.49 7.36
N ASP A 149 8.93 -25.25 7.80
CA ASP A 149 7.73 -24.70 8.44
C ASP A 149 8.06 -23.94 9.73
N ILE A 150 8.99 -24.48 10.53
CA ILE A 150 9.43 -23.84 11.76
C ILE A 150 10.16 -22.53 11.45
N ASP A 151 11.17 -22.53 10.56
CA ASP A 151 11.91 -21.30 10.19
C ASP A 151 10.99 -20.26 9.54
N PHE A 152 10.09 -20.70 8.66
CA PHE A 152 9.07 -19.86 8.04
C PHE A 152 8.21 -19.14 9.09
N LEU A 153 7.66 -19.89 10.06
CA LEU A 153 6.85 -19.33 11.13
C LEU A 153 7.68 -18.43 12.06
N GLU A 154 8.89 -18.81 12.44
CA GLU A 154 9.76 -17.99 13.30
C GLU A 154 10.12 -16.65 12.64
N THR A 155 10.48 -16.69 11.36
CA THR A 155 10.73 -15.50 10.54
C THR A 155 9.51 -14.59 10.52
N LEU A 156 8.32 -15.13 10.29
CA LEU A 156 7.08 -14.38 10.26
C LEU A 156 6.63 -13.88 11.63
N TYR A 157 6.87 -14.63 12.71
CA TYR A 157 6.58 -14.21 14.08
C TYR A 157 7.45 -13.04 14.50
N LYS A 158 8.76 -13.12 14.23
CA LYS A 158 9.71 -12.02 14.47
C LYS A 158 9.36 -10.81 13.64
N ARG A 159 9.08 -11.01 12.34
CA ARG A 159 8.64 -9.95 11.45
C ARG A 159 7.34 -9.37 11.98
N TYR A 160 6.24 -10.08 12.05
CA TYR A 160 4.97 -9.47 12.43
C TYR A 160 4.83 -9.11 13.90
N LYS A 161 5.77 -9.45 14.79
CA LYS A 161 5.76 -9.17 16.24
C LYS A 161 4.59 -9.85 16.96
N THR A 162 4.41 -11.14 16.73
CA THR A 162 3.43 -11.99 17.43
C THR A 162 3.95 -13.41 17.50
N LYS A 163 3.48 -14.21 18.45
CA LYS A 163 3.71 -15.67 18.52
C LYS A 163 2.41 -16.48 18.35
N ASN A 164 1.32 -15.81 17.93
CA ASN A 164 0.01 -16.45 17.81
C ASN A 164 -0.32 -16.58 16.32
N ILE A 165 -0.45 -17.82 15.86
CA ILE A 165 -0.61 -18.14 14.44
C ILE A 165 -1.87 -17.52 13.83
N LYS A 166 -3.00 -17.53 14.55
CA LYS A 166 -4.25 -16.89 14.12
C LYS A 166 -4.10 -15.38 13.97
N LYS A 167 -3.38 -14.73 14.90
CA LYS A 167 -3.03 -13.30 14.77
C LYS A 167 -2.08 -13.09 13.59
N LEU A 168 -1.11 -13.96 13.36
CA LEU A 168 -0.19 -13.87 12.23
C LEU A 168 -0.95 -13.94 10.89
N ALA A 169 -1.82 -14.94 10.70
CA ALA A 169 -2.68 -15.08 9.54
C ALA A 169 -3.54 -13.83 9.29
N ASN A 170 -4.09 -13.24 10.37
CA ASN A 170 -4.78 -11.97 10.26
C ASN A 170 -3.82 -10.87 9.77
N ARG A 171 -2.64 -10.70 10.38
CA ARG A 171 -1.68 -9.64 10.05
C ARG A 171 -1.21 -9.67 8.59
N LEU A 172 -1.07 -10.85 8.01
CA LEU A 172 -0.73 -11.07 6.60
C LEU A 172 -1.86 -10.73 5.61
N LYS A 173 -3.13 -10.69 6.06
CA LYS A 173 -4.25 -10.32 5.17
C LYS A 173 -4.04 -8.92 4.59
N THR A 174 -4.18 -8.81 3.27
CA THR A 174 -4.03 -7.55 2.52
C THR A 174 -5.34 -6.76 2.49
N HIS A 175 -5.36 -5.63 1.77
CA HIS A 175 -6.52 -4.75 1.62
C HIS A 175 -6.58 -4.18 0.19
N PRO A 176 -7.67 -3.48 -0.20
CA PRO A 176 -7.87 -3.02 -1.57
C PRO A 176 -6.75 -2.14 -2.11
N VAL A 177 -6.40 -2.34 -3.38
CA VAL A 177 -5.34 -1.60 -4.11
C VAL A 177 -5.63 -0.11 -4.15
N SER A 178 -6.90 0.27 -4.27
CA SER A 178 -7.38 1.64 -4.32
C SER A 178 -6.98 2.46 -3.10
N ILE A 179 -6.98 1.87 -1.90
CA ILE A 179 -6.49 2.51 -0.66
C ILE A 179 -4.99 2.78 -0.77
N ILE A 180 -4.23 1.79 -1.23
CA ILE A 180 -2.76 1.85 -1.29
C ILE A 180 -2.31 2.88 -2.32
N LEU A 181 -2.94 2.90 -3.50
CA LEU A 181 -2.67 3.90 -4.54
C LEU A 181 -3.03 5.31 -4.08
N ALA A 182 -4.15 5.47 -3.36
CA ALA A 182 -4.55 6.77 -2.81
C ALA A 182 -3.51 7.28 -1.81
N GLN A 183 -3.11 6.43 -0.84
CA GLN A 183 -2.07 6.78 0.12
C GLN A 183 -0.74 7.06 -0.58
N ALA A 184 -0.31 6.20 -1.50
CA ALA A 184 0.93 6.40 -2.24
C ALA A 184 0.95 7.74 -2.97
N ALA A 185 -0.13 8.11 -3.65
CA ALA A 185 -0.21 9.39 -4.36
C ALA A 185 -0.21 10.59 -3.40
N ILE A 186 -0.96 10.51 -2.30
CA ILE A 186 -1.04 11.60 -1.32
C ILE A 186 0.29 11.77 -0.57
N GLU A 187 0.86 10.70 -0.03
CA GLU A 187 2.07 10.75 0.81
C GLU A 187 3.35 11.06 0.01
N SER A 188 3.39 10.67 -1.28
CA SER A 188 4.53 10.95 -2.16
C SER A 188 4.39 12.23 -2.98
N ALA A 189 3.26 12.95 -2.86
CA ALA A 189 2.89 14.05 -3.75
C ALA A 189 2.98 13.63 -5.25
N TRP A 190 2.32 12.53 -5.61
CA TRP A 190 2.34 11.95 -6.95
C TRP A 190 3.76 11.59 -7.44
N GLY A 191 4.62 11.12 -6.54
CA GLY A 191 6.01 10.77 -6.83
C GLY A 191 6.99 11.96 -6.82
N GLU A 192 6.55 13.16 -6.44
CA GLU A 192 7.40 14.35 -6.51
C GLU A 192 8.19 14.66 -5.25
N SER A 193 7.81 14.06 -4.13
CA SER A 193 8.52 14.19 -2.87
C SER A 193 10.00 13.81 -3.03
N ARG A 194 10.88 14.59 -2.38
CA ARG A 194 12.31 14.28 -2.29
C ARG A 194 12.54 12.87 -1.72
N PHE A 195 11.71 12.42 -0.78
CA PHE A 195 11.82 11.11 -0.16
C PHE A 195 11.47 9.98 -1.12
N PHE A 196 10.48 10.20 -2.01
CA PHE A 196 10.18 9.28 -3.09
C PHE A 196 11.34 9.20 -4.07
N LYS A 197 11.77 10.34 -4.64
CA LYS A 197 12.81 10.40 -5.67
C LYS A 197 14.18 9.91 -5.24
N LYS A 198 14.62 10.24 -4.02
CA LYS A 198 15.97 9.92 -3.53
C LYS A 198 16.02 8.70 -2.62
N GLY A 199 14.87 8.28 -2.09
CA GLY A 199 14.78 7.25 -1.07
C GLY A 199 13.86 6.09 -1.40
N ASN A 200 13.15 6.11 -2.54
CA ASN A 200 12.04 5.20 -2.84
C ASN A 200 11.01 5.14 -1.70
N ASN A 201 10.94 6.18 -0.85
CA ASN A 201 10.10 6.19 0.34
C ASN A 201 8.76 6.84 0.02
N ILE A 202 7.84 5.99 -0.43
CA ILE A 202 6.52 6.35 -0.93
C ILE A 202 5.64 6.97 0.17
N PHE A 203 5.70 6.41 1.37
CA PHE A 203 4.76 6.71 2.45
C PHE A 203 5.38 7.56 3.57
N GLY A 204 6.54 8.19 3.33
CA GLY A 204 7.22 9.01 4.33
C GLY A 204 7.61 8.25 5.60
N MET A 205 7.93 6.95 5.50
CA MET A 205 8.19 6.07 6.63
C MET A 205 9.43 6.50 7.42
N TRP A 206 9.26 6.70 8.73
CA TRP A 206 10.35 7.11 9.62
C TRP A 206 11.37 5.99 9.82
N SER A 207 12.62 6.41 10.02
CA SER A 207 13.73 5.55 10.39
C SER A 207 14.13 5.84 11.83
N TYR A 208 13.91 4.86 12.71
CA TYR A 208 14.32 4.93 14.12
C TYR A 208 15.63 4.17 14.38
N ASN A 209 16.02 3.27 13.46
CA ASN A 209 17.26 2.52 13.54
C ASN A 209 18.35 3.25 12.77
N LYS A 210 19.47 3.57 13.41
CA LYS A 210 20.59 4.25 12.75
C LYS A 210 21.38 3.38 11.77
N ASN A 211 21.24 2.05 11.88
CA ASN A 211 21.97 1.07 11.08
C ASN A 211 21.26 0.70 9.78
N GLU A 212 20.06 1.23 9.53
CA GLU A 212 19.35 0.99 8.26
C GLU A 212 19.57 2.13 7.27
N PRO A 213 19.46 1.86 5.95
CA PRO A 213 19.51 2.91 4.95
C PRO A 213 18.44 3.97 5.24
N ARG A 214 18.88 5.21 5.43
CA ARG A 214 18.02 6.32 5.82
C ARG A 214 18.53 7.64 5.26
N MET A 215 17.65 8.61 5.17
CA MET A 215 17.97 9.97 4.75
C MET A 215 17.41 10.97 5.74
N ARG A 216 18.15 12.06 5.97
CA ARG A 216 17.73 13.15 6.85
C ARG A 216 16.62 13.96 6.17
N ALA A 217 15.56 14.26 6.93
CA ALA A 217 14.59 15.29 6.57
C ALA A 217 15.24 16.68 6.69
N LEU A 218 14.69 17.67 5.98
CA LEU A 218 15.19 19.05 6.10
C LEU A 218 14.80 19.67 7.46
N GLY A 219 13.62 19.31 7.98
CA GLY A 219 13.13 19.79 9.27
C GLY A 219 13.65 19.01 10.48
N THR A 220 13.39 19.57 11.66
CA THR A 220 13.59 18.94 12.96
C THR A 220 12.25 18.78 13.68
N ARG A 221 12.19 17.91 14.69
CA ARG A 221 11.05 17.80 15.61
C ARG A 221 11.57 17.90 17.03
N ASN A 222 11.06 18.86 17.79
CA ASN A 222 11.50 19.13 19.16
C ASN A 222 13.04 19.27 19.24
N GLY A 223 13.62 20.01 18.29
CA GLY A 223 15.07 20.22 18.18
C GLY A 223 15.87 19.02 17.65
N LYS A 224 15.26 17.85 17.40
CA LYS A 224 15.95 16.64 16.93
C LYS A 224 15.80 16.43 15.43
N ALA A 225 16.88 15.97 14.78
CA ALA A 225 16.85 15.60 13.37
C ALA A 225 15.90 14.41 13.15
N ILE A 226 15.07 14.50 12.10
CA ILE A 226 14.19 13.42 11.68
C ILE A 226 14.87 12.64 10.55
N TYR A 227 14.80 11.32 10.62
CA TYR A 227 15.27 10.43 9.57
C TYR A 227 14.11 9.65 9.00
N VAL A 228 14.10 9.49 7.68
CA VAL A 228 13.16 8.64 6.96
C VAL A 228 13.93 7.51 6.29
N ARG A 229 13.29 6.36 6.13
CA ARG A 229 13.92 5.18 5.51
C ARG A 229 14.26 5.46 4.06
N LYS A 230 15.28 4.76 3.56
CA LYS A 230 15.60 4.60 2.15
C LYS A 230 15.42 3.12 1.80
N TYR A 231 14.80 2.86 0.65
CA TYR A 231 14.55 1.51 0.14
C TYR A 231 15.34 1.28 -1.14
N ALA A 232 15.67 0.02 -1.45
CA ALA A 232 16.43 -0.28 -2.67
C ALA A 232 15.56 -0.06 -3.90
N ASN A 233 14.27 -0.45 -3.82
CA ASN A 233 13.29 -0.31 -4.90
C ASN A 233 11.88 0.02 -4.35
N ILE A 234 10.88 0.13 -5.24
CA ILE A 234 9.48 0.41 -4.89
C ILE A 234 8.86 -0.76 -4.10
N SER A 235 9.16 -2.00 -4.49
CA SER A 235 8.61 -3.22 -3.89
C SER A 235 8.97 -3.33 -2.40
N ASP A 236 10.23 -3.06 -2.03
CA ASP A 236 10.68 -3.03 -0.62
C ASP A 236 9.86 -2.04 0.23
N ALA A 237 9.49 -0.90 -0.36
CA ALA A 237 8.73 0.14 0.32
C ALA A 237 7.25 -0.24 0.50
N ILE A 238 6.67 -0.95 -0.49
CA ILE A 238 5.33 -1.53 -0.41
C ILE A 238 5.29 -2.67 0.63
N ASP A 239 6.28 -3.57 0.63
CA ASP A 239 6.39 -4.65 1.61
C ASP A 239 6.46 -4.10 3.03
N HIS A 240 7.29 -3.06 3.23
CA HIS A 240 7.39 -2.42 4.53
C HIS A 240 6.08 -1.71 4.93
N TYR A 241 5.36 -1.12 3.99
CA TYR A 241 4.04 -0.55 4.25
C TYR A 241 3.06 -1.60 4.77
N PHE A 242 2.96 -2.76 4.11
CA PHE A 242 2.10 -3.86 4.58
C PHE A 242 2.54 -4.38 5.95
N GLN A 243 3.84 -4.51 6.17
CA GLN A 243 4.40 -4.88 7.47
C GLN A 243 3.97 -3.90 8.58
N VAL A 244 3.95 -2.59 8.31
CA VAL A 244 3.52 -1.56 9.26
C VAL A 244 2.03 -1.67 9.55
N ILE A 245 1.19 -1.78 8.52
CA ILE A 245 -0.27 -1.97 8.66
C ILE A 245 -0.60 -3.29 9.37
N GLY A 246 0.20 -4.33 9.17
CA GLY A 246 0.14 -5.61 9.86
C GLY A 246 0.42 -5.50 11.36
N ARG A 247 1.04 -4.42 11.85
CA ARG A 247 1.49 -4.28 13.25
C ARG A 247 0.76 -3.17 14.01
N GLY A 248 1.00 -3.12 15.32
CA GLY A 248 0.70 -1.94 16.16
C GLY A 248 -0.70 -1.36 16.02
N ALA A 249 -0.74 -0.05 15.76
CA ALA A 249 -1.90 0.84 15.89
C ALA A 249 -3.08 0.57 14.93
N TYR A 250 -2.92 -0.28 13.93
CA TYR A 250 -3.96 -0.57 12.92
C TYR A 250 -4.89 -1.73 13.29
N LYS A 251 -5.00 -2.09 14.58
CA LYS A 251 -5.81 -3.23 15.03
C LYS A 251 -7.27 -3.12 14.59
N SER A 252 -7.87 -1.94 14.67
CA SER A 252 -9.25 -1.69 14.25
C SER A 252 -9.42 -1.89 12.74
N PHE A 253 -8.52 -1.34 11.93
CA PHE A 253 -8.47 -1.57 10.48
C PHE A 253 -8.35 -3.07 10.13
N ARG A 254 -7.44 -3.77 10.80
CA ARG A 254 -7.25 -5.22 10.61
C ARG A 254 -8.48 -6.05 11.02
N LYS A 255 -9.26 -5.60 12.00
CA LYS A 255 -10.54 -6.23 12.34
C LYS A 255 -11.55 -5.97 11.21
N GLN A 256 -11.65 -4.73 10.74
CA GLN A 256 -12.66 -4.37 9.74
C GLN A 256 -12.42 -5.03 8.38
N ARG A 257 -11.17 -5.19 7.93
CA ARG A 257 -10.88 -5.90 6.67
C ARG A 257 -11.28 -7.37 6.67
N ASN A 258 -11.59 -7.96 7.83
CA ASN A 258 -12.14 -9.32 7.88
C ASN A 258 -13.65 -9.34 7.66
N ILE A 259 -14.31 -8.18 7.69
CA ILE A 259 -15.76 -8.03 7.58
C ILE A 259 -16.13 -7.50 6.19
N THR A 260 -15.30 -6.62 5.61
CA THR A 260 -15.59 -6.00 4.31
C THR A 260 -14.32 -5.69 3.55
N ASP A 261 -14.39 -5.80 2.23
CA ASP A 261 -13.36 -5.32 1.30
C ASP A 261 -13.74 -3.97 0.67
N ASN A 262 -14.82 -3.31 1.13
CA ASN A 262 -15.19 -1.99 0.63
C ASN A 262 -14.18 -0.93 1.07
N PRO A 263 -13.40 -0.33 0.14
CA PRO A 263 -12.36 0.62 0.51
C PRO A 263 -12.89 1.87 1.19
N LEU A 264 -14.11 2.32 0.85
CA LEU A 264 -14.72 3.52 1.42
C LEU A 264 -15.18 3.30 2.88
N VAL A 265 -15.41 2.04 3.28
CA VAL A 265 -15.65 1.67 4.69
C VAL A 265 -14.32 1.53 5.42
N LEU A 266 -13.36 0.82 4.83
CA LEU A 266 -12.08 0.51 5.47
C LEU A 266 -11.25 1.75 5.82
N VAL A 267 -11.25 2.79 4.99
CA VAL A 267 -10.48 4.02 5.27
C VAL A 267 -10.91 4.73 6.55
N ASN A 268 -12.13 4.52 7.04
CA ASN A 268 -12.57 5.03 8.35
C ASN A 268 -11.72 4.51 9.51
N TYR A 269 -11.05 3.38 9.33
CA TYR A 269 -10.27 2.72 10.39
C TYR A 269 -8.77 3.02 10.29
N LEU A 270 -8.35 3.87 9.33
CA LEU A 270 -6.98 4.35 9.17
C LEU A 270 -6.72 5.66 9.96
N VAL A 271 -7.52 5.96 10.98
CA VAL A 271 -7.40 7.17 11.80
C VAL A 271 -6.01 7.31 12.45
N ASN A 272 -5.36 6.20 12.77
CA ASN A 272 -4.02 6.19 13.36
C ASN A 272 -2.88 6.36 12.33
N TYR A 273 -3.21 6.47 11.04
CA TYR A 273 -2.20 6.65 10.00
C TYR A 273 -1.66 8.07 9.95
N CYS A 274 -2.53 9.07 10.19
CA CYS A 274 -2.19 10.49 10.13
C CYS A 274 -2.66 11.20 11.40
N GLU A 275 -1.84 12.11 11.96
CA GLU A 275 -2.22 12.91 13.14
C GLU A 275 -3.26 14.01 12.80
N LEU A 276 -3.56 14.24 11.52
CA LEU A 276 -4.53 15.24 11.07
C LEU A 276 -5.97 14.73 11.19
N ASP A 277 -6.84 15.60 11.69
CA ASP A 277 -8.29 15.39 11.59
C ASP A 277 -8.69 15.26 10.11
N ASN A 278 -9.71 14.45 9.84
CA ASN A 278 -10.32 14.26 8.50
C ASN A 278 -9.52 13.44 7.47
N TYR A 279 -8.41 12.78 7.85
CA TYR A 279 -7.64 11.92 6.93
C TYR A 279 -8.50 10.84 6.22
N PRO A 280 -9.40 10.11 6.90
CA PRO A 280 -10.30 9.17 6.24
C PRO A 280 -11.15 9.79 5.14
N ALA A 281 -11.72 10.99 5.34
CA ALA A 281 -12.55 11.61 4.31
C ALA A 281 -11.72 12.10 3.12
N LYS A 282 -10.50 12.61 3.37
CA LYS A 282 -9.55 12.94 2.30
C LYS A 282 -9.26 11.72 1.42
N LEU A 283 -9.02 10.55 2.03
CA LEU A 283 -8.83 9.31 1.29
C LEU A 283 -10.07 8.90 0.50
N LYS A 284 -11.27 8.94 1.09
CA LYS A 284 -12.51 8.60 0.36
C LYS A 284 -12.69 9.49 -0.87
N LYS A 285 -12.59 10.80 -0.70
CA LYS A 285 -12.71 11.77 -1.80
C LYS A 285 -11.68 11.48 -2.88
N PHE A 286 -10.43 11.20 -2.50
CA PHE A 286 -9.37 10.88 -3.45
C PHE A 286 -9.65 9.59 -4.24
N ILE A 287 -10.09 8.52 -3.57
CA ILE A 287 -10.44 7.23 -4.18
C ILE A 287 -11.57 7.41 -5.21
N VAL A 288 -12.63 8.13 -4.83
CA VAL A 288 -13.79 8.37 -5.70
C VAL A 288 -13.41 9.26 -6.88
N HIS A 289 -12.80 10.42 -6.63
CA HIS A 289 -12.42 11.38 -7.67
C HIS A 289 -11.47 10.78 -8.72
N ASN A 290 -10.48 10.01 -8.29
CA ASN A 290 -9.53 9.37 -9.21
C ASN A 290 -10.01 8.00 -9.72
N LYS A 291 -11.26 7.60 -9.43
CA LYS A 291 -11.87 6.33 -9.86
C LYS A 291 -11.01 5.10 -9.54
N LEU A 292 -10.38 5.08 -8.36
CA LEU A 292 -9.35 4.09 -8.04
C LEU A 292 -9.87 2.68 -7.78
N ARG A 293 -11.17 2.53 -7.49
CA ARG A 293 -11.80 1.22 -7.27
C ARG A 293 -11.66 0.26 -8.47
N LYS A 294 -11.43 0.79 -9.68
CA LYS A 294 -11.16 -0.06 -10.85
C LYS A 294 -9.89 -0.89 -10.69
N PHE A 295 -8.88 -0.38 -9.95
CA PHE A 295 -7.63 -1.09 -9.68
C PHE A 295 -7.77 -2.23 -8.67
N ASP A 296 -8.89 -2.31 -7.94
CA ASP A 296 -9.15 -3.40 -7.01
C ASP A 296 -9.44 -4.74 -7.72
N LYS A 297 -9.68 -4.70 -9.04
CA LYS A 297 -9.90 -5.87 -9.90
C LYS A 297 -8.64 -6.33 -10.66
N PHE A 298 -7.51 -5.64 -10.46
CA PHE A 298 -6.28 -5.97 -11.16
C PHE A 298 -5.54 -7.07 -10.41
N GLU A 299 -4.97 -8.01 -11.16
CA GLU A 299 -4.30 -9.19 -10.66
C GLU A 299 -3.01 -9.42 -11.46
N LEU A 300 -2.10 -10.22 -10.92
CA LEU A 300 -0.89 -10.57 -11.65
C LEU A 300 -1.22 -11.56 -12.76
N THR A 301 -0.59 -11.41 -13.92
CA THR A 301 -0.67 -12.44 -14.96
C THR A 301 0.00 -13.73 -14.48
N ALA A 302 -0.59 -14.86 -14.86
CA ALA A 302 -0.13 -16.18 -14.47
C ALA A 302 1.13 -16.65 -15.23
N ASN A 303 1.32 -16.10 -16.43
CA ASN A 303 2.27 -16.60 -17.41
C ASN A 303 3.51 -15.69 -17.44
N TYR A 304 4.41 -15.84 -16.49
CA TYR A 304 5.71 -15.15 -16.53
C TYR A 304 6.80 -15.85 -15.75
#